data_AF-W3XBF8-F1
#
_entry.id   AF-W3XBF8-F1
#
_cell.length_a   1.000
_cell.length_b   1.000
_cell.length_c   1.000
_cell.angle_alpha   90.00
_cell.angle_beta   90.00
_cell.angle_gamma   90.00
#
_symmetry.space_group_name_H-M   'P 1'
#
loop_
_entity.id
_entity.type
_entity.pdbx_description
1 polymer ?
#
loop_
_entity_poly.entity_id
_entity_poly.type
_entity_poly.pdbx_seq_one_letter_code
_entity_poly.pdbx_strand_id
1 'polypeptide(L)'
;MAFLTGLLRLPRPTTFCGLMSLQTGTELIALSLLFNKVTGLYGLLAILTGYDLSIVQLSLYVYSVVALGLLAYCLPHIRKQTPFQNLAFAWLYIIDTFVNTAYTTLFAVSWFLALEAVGPKQSEPTETDEPPMGGVMGAIDTTTSMTLIVLFSLIRIYFMLVVMAYARSVLLQYREGNSQQAIDSESQTIENPFAVGMPEGDGWKGKIGRTLVSVGKTYWLPSLAERDEWARSMNSRFRGKTAVA
;
A
#
# COMPACT_ATOMS: atom_id res chain seq x y z
N MET A 1 24.92 -4.18 11.72
CA MET A 1 24.20 -4.32 10.43
C MET A 1 23.19 -5.48 10.39
N ALA A 2 23.24 -6.50 11.26
CA ALA A 2 22.26 -7.60 11.29
C ALA A 2 20.95 -7.31 12.08
N PHE A 3 20.94 -6.24 12.88
CA PHE A 3 19.79 -5.90 13.73
C PHE A 3 18.67 -5.16 12.97
N LEU A 4 19.01 -4.41 11.93
CA LEU A 4 18.05 -3.70 11.06
C LEU A 4 17.32 -4.65 10.09
N THR A 5 17.98 -5.74 9.67
CA THR A 5 17.38 -6.82 8.87
C THR A 5 16.42 -7.70 9.68
N GLY A 6 16.58 -7.77 11.01
CA GLY A 6 15.64 -8.44 11.91
C GLY A 6 14.35 -7.64 12.18
N LEU A 7 14.45 -6.31 12.23
CA LEU A 7 13.33 -5.41 12.56
C LEU A 7 12.41 -5.12 11.35
N LEU A 8 12.94 -5.21 10.12
CA LEU A 8 12.17 -5.11 8.87
C LEU A 8 11.67 -6.48 8.37
N ARG A 9 11.41 -7.43 9.27
CA ARG A 9 10.63 -8.64 8.96
C ARG A 9 9.17 -8.24 8.78
N LEU A 10 8.85 -7.64 7.63
CA LEU A 10 7.50 -7.18 7.28
C LEU A 10 6.48 -8.28 7.58
N PRO A 11 5.46 -8.02 8.41
CA PRO A 11 4.43 -9.00 8.74
C PRO A 11 3.71 -9.43 7.46
N ARG A 12 3.45 -10.73 7.35
CA ARG A 12 2.89 -11.37 6.16
C ARG A 12 1.51 -11.92 6.52
N PRO A 13 0.42 -11.21 6.20
CA PRO A 13 -0.90 -11.78 6.37
C PRO A 13 -1.04 -13.01 5.46
N THR A 14 -1.52 -14.11 6.02
CA THR A 14 -1.87 -15.32 5.25
C THR A 14 -3.31 -15.28 4.75
N THR A 15 -4.15 -14.47 5.40
CA THR A 15 -5.57 -14.23 5.08
C THR A 15 -5.88 -12.75 5.22
N PHE A 16 -6.89 -12.27 4.50
CA PHE A 16 -7.41 -10.91 4.66
C PHE A 16 -8.48 -10.90 5.75
N CYS A 17 -8.29 -10.03 6.76
CA CYS A 17 -9.10 -9.92 7.96
C CYS A 17 -9.34 -11.25 8.71
N GLY A 18 -8.49 -12.27 8.52
CA GLY A 18 -8.67 -13.60 9.13
C GLY A 18 -9.70 -14.50 8.45
N LEU A 19 -10.51 -13.97 7.53
CA LEU A 19 -11.73 -14.63 7.04
C LEU A 19 -11.66 -15.01 5.55
N MET A 20 -10.96 -14.24 4.72
CA MET A 20 -10.98 -14.43 3.26
C MET A 20 -9.59 -14.61 2.66
N SER A 21 -9.55 -15.12 1.43
CA SER A 21 -8.31 -15.33 0.68
C SER A 21 -7.60 -13.99 0.42
N LEU A 22 -6.27 -14.02 0.29
CA LEU A 22 -5.48 -12.84 -0.09
C LEU A 22 -5.89 -12.28 -1.45
N GLN A 23 -6.32 -13.15 -2.39
CA GLN A 23 -6.81 -12.72 -3.69
C GLN A 23 -8.07 -11.86 -3.55
N THR A 24 -9.08 -12.36 -2.83
CA THR A 24 -10.33 -11.62 -2.60
C THR A 24 -10.07 -10.31 -1.87
N GLY A 25 -9.21 -10.33 -0.84
CA GLY A 25 -8.80 -9.11 -0.15
C GLY A 25 -8.13 -8.10 -1.09
N THR A 26 -7.25 -8.57 -1.97
CA THR A 26 -6.56 -7.72 -2.97
C THR A 26 -7.54 -7.13 -3.98
N GLU A 27 -8.54 -7.89 -4.43
CA GLU A 27 -9.62 -7.38 -5.29
C GLU A 27 -10.42 -6.28 -4.59
N LEU A 28 -10.82 -6.49 -3.33
CA LEU A 28 -11.54 -5.47 -2.55
C LEU A 28 -10.70 -4.22 -2.33
N ILE A 29 -9.41 -4.37 -2.03
CA ILE A 29 -8.47 -3.24 -1.89
C ILE A 29 -8.34 -2.49 -3.23
N ALA A 30 -8.23 -3.21 -4.35
CA ALA A 30 -8.15 -2.61 -5.68
C ALA A 30 -9.44 -1.87 -6.04
N LEU A 31 -10.61 -2.40 -5.70
CA LEU A 31 -11.90 -1.73 -5.89
C LEU A 31 -12.05 -0.50 -4.99
N SER A 32 -11.59 -0.57 -3.74
CA SER A 32 -11.54 0.58 -2.84
C SER A 32 -10.64 1.68 -3.39
N LEU A 33 -9.46 1.32 -3.91
CA LEU A 33 -8.56 2.26 -4.58
C LEU A 33 -9.18 2.83 -5.86
N LEU A 34 -9.87 2.01 -6.64
CA LEU A 34 -10.58 2.45 -7.85
C LEU A 34 -11.61 3.53 -7.51
N PHE A 35 -12.44 3.27 -6.51
CA PHE A 35 -13.43 4.24 -6.04
C PHE A 35 -12.75 5.54 -5.57
N ASN A 36 -11.67 5.43 -4.79
CA ASN A 36 -10.90 6.60 -4.34
C ASN A 36 -10.30 7.42 -5.51
N LYS A 37 -9.87 6.77 -6.59
CA LYS A 37 -9.34 7.47 -7.76
C LYS A 37 -10.41 8.11 -8.62
N VAL A 38 -11.57 7.47 -8.75
CA VAL A 38 -12.72 8.02 -9.47
C VAL A 38 -13.30 9.24 -8.73
N THR A 39 -13.37 9.21 -7.40
CA THR A 39 -13.78 10.40 -6.63
C THR A 39 -12.78 11.54 -6.77
N GLY A 40 -11.48 11.25 -6.83
CA GLY A 40 -10.45 12.24 -7.16
C GLY A 40 -10.62 12.84 -8.56
N LEU A 41 -10.98 12.02 -9.56
CA LEU A 41 -11.26 12.48 -10.92
C LEU A 41 -12.48 13.41 -10.98
N TYR A 42 -13.52 13.17 -10.18
CA TYR A 42 -14.67 14.08 -10.08
C TYR A 42 -14.25 15.50 -9.66
N GLY A 43 -13.22 15.64 -8.81
CA GLY A 43 -12.65 16.95 -8.45
C GLY A 43 -12.12 17.75 -9.65
N LEU A 44 -11.71 17.07 -10.73
CA LEU A 44 -11.25 17.71 -11.96
C LEU A 44 -12.38 18.41 -12.74
N LEU A 45 -13.65 18.04 -12.50
CA LEU A 45 -14.79 18.75 -13.08
C LEU A 45 -14.91 20.20 -12.58
N ALA A 46 -14.30 20.54 -11.45
CA ALA A 46 -14.24 21.92 -10.95
C ALA A 46 -13.60 22.89 -11.97
N ILE A 47 -12.67 22.40 -12.80
CA ILE A 47 -12.07 23.19 -13.88
C ILE A 47 -13.13 23.60 -14.91
N LEU A 48 -14.07 22.70 -15.24
CA LEU A 48 -15.13 22.99 -16.21
C LEU A 48 -16.14 24.01 -15.68
N THR A 49 -16.25 24.14 -14.36
CA THR A 49 -17.10 25.16 -13.72
C THR A 49 -16.41 26.51 -13.56
N GLY A 50 -15.15 26.65 -14.01
CA GLY A 50 -14.38 27.90 -13.92
C GLY A 50 -13.73 28.15 -12.56
N TYR A 51 -13.52 27.10 -11.76
CA TYR A 51 -12.81 27.22 -10.48
C TYR A 51 -11.29 27.26 -10.68
N ASP A 52 -10.62 28.21 -10.04
CA ASP A 52 -9.16 28.33 -10.06
C ASP A 52 -8.52 27.26 -9.16
N LEU A 53 -7.98 26.20 -9.79
CA LEU A 53 -7.26 25.15 -9.07
C LEU A 53 -5.83 25.58 -8.73
N SER A 54 -5.42 25.29 -7.49
CA SER A 54 -4.01 25.39 -7.11
C SER A 54 -3.15 24.39 -7.88
N ILE A 55 -1.89 24.76 -8.18
CA ILE A 55 -0.91 23.89 -8.86
C ILE A 55 -0.75 22.55 -8.13
N VAL A 56 -0.80 22.56 -6.79
CA VAL A 56 -0.69 21.37 -5.95
C VAL A 56 -1.92 20.45 -6.10
N GLN A 57 -3.11 21.02 -6.26
CA GLN A 57 -4.32 20.24 -6.51
C GLN A 57 -4.30 19.64 -7.92
N LEU A 58 -3.88 20.42 -8.91
CA LEU A 58 -3.74 19.94 -10.28
C LEU A 58 -2.76 18.76 -10.36
N SER A 59 -1.61 18.83 -9.70
CA SER A 59 -0.64 17.72 -9.69
C SER A 59 -1.21 16.46 -9.02
N LEU A 60 -1.98 16.61 -7.93
CA LEU A 60 -2.68 15.50 -7.27
C LEU A 60 -3.70 14.83 -8.21
N TYR A 61 -4.46 15.63 -8.97
CA TYR A 61 -5.46 15.08 -9.89
C TYR A 61 -4.82 14.41 -11.09
N VAL A 62 -3.79 15.00 -11.70
CA VAL A 62 -3.01 14.38 -12.79
C VAL A 62 -2.43 13.04 -12.34
N TYR A 63 -1.83 12.99 -11.14
CA TYR A 63 -1.35 11.74 -10.56
C TYR A 63 -2.48 10.70 -10.42
N SER A 64 -3.65 11.12 -9.95
CA SER A 64 -4.80 10.23 -9.76
C SER A 64 -5.32 9.65 -11.07
N VAL A 65 -5.29 10.40 -12.18
CA VAL A 65 -5.61 9.90 -13.52
C VAL A 65 -4.62 8.83 -13.98
N VAL A 66 -3.32 9.09 -13.82
CA VAL A 66 -2.28 8.12 -14.18
C VAL A 66 -2.41 6.84 -13.34
N ALA A 67 -2.59 6.99 -12.03
CA ALA A 67 -2.78 5.86 -11.12
C ALA A 67 -4.05 5.07 -11.45
N LEU A 68 -5.14 5.74 -11.85
CA LEU A 68 -6.38 5.10 -12.29
C LEU A 68 -6.17 4.25 -13.56
N GLY A 69 -5.44 4.77 -14.56
CA GLY A 69 -5.12 4.03 -15.77
C GLY A 69 -4.27 2.79 -15.49
N LEU A 70 -3.24 2.92 -14.64
CA LEU A 70 -2.41 1.79 -14.22
C LEU A 70 -3.20 0.76 -13.41
N LEU A 71 -4.09 1.21 -12.52
CA LEU A 71 -4.98 0.34 -11.76
C LEU A 71 -5.91 -0.45 -12.68
N ALA A 72 -6.56 0.22 -13.63
CA ALA A 72 -7.45 -0.44 -14.59
C ALA A 72 -6.72 -1.50 -15.42
N TYR A 73 -5.45 -1.26 -15.79
CA TYR A 73 -4.60 -2.24 -16.45
C TYR A 73 -4.29 -3.46 -15.55
N CYS A 74 -4.01 -3.24 -14.26
CA CYS A 74 -3.63 -4.31 -13.34
C CYS A 74 -4.83 -5.12 -12.80
N LEU A 75 -6.01 -4.50 -12.67
CA LEU A 75 -7.20 -5.09 -12.06
C LEU A 75 -7.58 -6.49 -12.60
N PRO A 76 -7.70 -6.72 -13.94
CA PRO A 76 -8.05 -8.05 -14.45
C PRO A 76 -6.96 -9.10 -14.20
N HIS A 77 -5.73 -8.67 -13.91
CA HIS A 77 -4.59 -9.55 -13.69
C HIS A 77 -4.47 -10.07 -12.26
N ILE A 78 -5.23 -9.48 -11.31
CA ILE A 78 -5.36 -10.02 -9.95
C ILE A 78 -5.92 -11.44 -10.05
N ARG A 79 -7.06 -11.62 -10.73
CA ARG A 79 -7.66 -12.94 -10.92
C ARG A 79 -6.84 -13.90 -11.78
N LYS A 80 -6.08 -13.37 -12.75
CA LYS A 80 -5.21 -14.16 -13.63
C LYS A 80 -3.89 -14.56 -12.97
N GLN A 81 -3.56 -14.00 -11.79
CA GLN A 81 -2.32 -14.29 -11.07
C GLN A 81 -1.08 -14.12 -11.95
N THR A 82 -1.04 -13.09 -12.80
CA THR A 82 0.16 -12.85 -13.63
C THR A 82 1.24 -12.12 -12.80
N PRO A 83 2.51 -12.55 -12.89
CA PRO A 83 3.56 -12.11 -11.96
C PRO A 83 3.88 -10.62 -12.08
N PHE A 84 4.04 -10.12 -13.32
CA PHE A 84 4.43 -8.73 -13.56
C PHE A 84 3.37 -7.73 -13.08
N GLN A 85 2.12 -7.92 -13.48
CA GLN A 85 1.05 -6.96 -13.19
C GLN A 85 0.67 -6.95 -11.71
N ASN A 86 0.72 -8.10 -11.02
CA ASN A 86 0.50 -8.13 -9.57
C ASN A 86 1.63 -7.44 -8.80
N LEU A 87 2.89 -7.60 -9.25
CA LEU A 87 4.02 -6.86 -8.69
C LEU A 87 3.90 -5.36 -8.97
N ALA A 88 3.53 -4.97 -10.18
CA ALA A 88 3.29 -3.57 -10.55
C ALA A 88 2.17 -2.96 -9.72
N PHE A 89 1.08 -3.69 -9.48
CA PHE A 89 -0.02 -3.25 -8.62
C PHE A 89 0.43 -3.05 -7.16
N ALA A 90 1.24 -3.95 -6.62
CA ALA A 90 1.80 -3.77 -5.27
C ALA A 90 2.63 -2.49 -5.16
N TRP A 91 3.51 -2.24 -6.13
CA TRP A 91 4.29 -1.00 -6.19
C TRP A 91 3.43 0.25 -6.40
N LEU A 92 2.41 0.17 -7.25
CA LEU A 92 1.44 1.24 -7.43
C LEU A 92 0.76 1.58 -6.10
N TYR A 93 0.32 0.58 -5.33
CA TYR A 93 -0.33 0.79 -4.04
C TYR A 93 0.61 1.38 -2.98
N ILE A 94 1.87 0.94 -2.95
CA ILE A 94 2.91 1.50 -2.06
C ILE A 94 3.12 2.98 -2.39
N ILE A 95 3.39 3.30 -3.66
CA ILE A 95 3.63 4.68 -4.11
C ILE A 95 2.40 5.54 -3.85
N ASP A 96 1.22 5.03 -4.17
CA ASP A 96 -0.04 5.72 -3.93
C ASP A 96 -0.23 6.05 -2.45
N THR A 97 0.08 5.11 -1.55
CA THR A 97 0.02 5.35 -0.11
C THR A 97 0.94 6.51 0.29
N PHE A 98 2.20 6.52 -0.15
CA PHE A 98 3.12 7.62 0.15
C PHE A 98 2.69 8.96 -0.44
N VAL A 99 2.25 8.97 -1.69
CA VAL A 99 1.79 10.19 -2.38
C VAL A 99 0.57 10.76 -1.65
N ASN A 100 -0.44 9.94 -1.35
CA ASN A 100 -1.63 10.40 -0.64
C ASN A 100 -1.29 10.88 0.77
N THR A 101 -0.42 10.17 1.50
CA THR A 101 0.02 10.64 2.83
C THR A 101 0.72 11.99 2.74
N ALA A 102 1.61 12.19 1.76
CA ALA A 102 2.29 13.46 1.57
C ALA A 102 1.29 14.60 1.29
N TYR A 103 0.33 14.40 0.38
CA TYR A 103 -0.69 15.41 0.09
C TYR A 103 -1.63 15.67 1.29
N THR A 104 -2.00 14.64 2.04
CA THR A 104 -2.79 14.80 3.28
C THR A 104 -2.01 15.65 4.30
N THR A 105 -0.72 15.41 4.48
CA THR A 105 0.12 16.21 5.39
C THR A 105 0.26 17.64 4.90
N LEU A 106 0.52 17.85 3.60
CA LEU A 106 0.62 19.20 3.03
C LEU A 106 -0.69 19.99 3.18
N PHE A 107 -1.82 19.33 2.95
CA PHE A 107 -3.15 19.92 3.16
C PHE A 107 -3.35 20.28 4.63
N ALA A 108 -3.06 19.37 5.56
CA ALA A 108 -3.22 19.60 6.99
C ALA A 108 -2.37 20.78 7.50
N VAL A 109 -1.10 20.88 7.05
CA VAL A 109 -0.22 22.00 7.41
C VAL A 109 -0.75 23.31 6.83
N SER A 110 -1.15 23.32 5.56
CA SER A 110 -1.70 24.52 4.91
C SER A 110 -2.97 25.00 5.60
N TRP A 111 -3.84 24.07 5.99
CA TRP A 111 -5.05 24.35 6.75
C TRP A 111 -4.73 24.94 8.14
N PHE A 112 -3.75 24.37 8.84
CA PHE A 112 -3.35 24.86 10.16
C PHE A 112 -2.78 26.29 10.11
N LEU A 113 -1.91 26.58 9.15
CA LEU A 113 -1.38 27.94 8.94
C LEU A 113 -2.48 28.94 8.57
N ALA A 114 -3.47 28.52 7.77
CA ALA A 114 -4.61 29.36 7.44
C ALA A 114 -5.49 29.68 8.67
N LEU A 115 -5.64 28.74 9.61
CA LEU A 115 -6.35 28.97 10.87
C LEU A 115 -5.62 30.01 11.75
N GLU A 116 -4.30 29.92 11.86
CA GLU A 116 -3.51 30.90 12.62
C GLU A 116 -3.64 32.30 12.02
N ALA A 117 -3.66 32.41 10.69
CA ALA A 117 -3.78 33.68 9.98
C ALA A 117 -5.15 34.36 10.18
N VAL A 118 -6.21 33.61 10.47
CA VAL A 118 -7.56 34.17 10.72
C VAL A 118 -7.68 34.76 12.14
N GLY A 119 -6.77 34.43 13.06
CA GLY A 119 -6.76 34.92 14.45
C GLY A 119 -8.01 34.49 15.25
N PRO A 120 -7.99 34.60 16.60
CA PRO A 120 -9.21 34.43 17.37
C PRO A 120 -10.18 35.55 16.97
N LYS A 121 -11.33 35.20 16.39
CA LYS A 121 -12.45 36.15 16.34
C LYS A 121 -12.76 36.52 17.78
N GLN A 122 -12.49 37.78 18.13
CA GLN A 122 -12.84 38.38 19.40
C GLN A 122 -14.36 38.18 19.56
N SER A 123 -14.74 37.22 20.41
CA SER A 123 -16.11 37.04 20.82
C SER A 123 -16.52 38.35 21.48
N GLU A 124 -17.50 39.05 20.90
CA GLU A 124 -18.25 40.05 21.66
C GLU A 124 -18.66 39.42 23.00
N PRO A 125 -18.55 40.14 24.13
CA PRO A 125 -18.88 39.58 25.42
C PRO A 125 -20.39 39.36 25.50
N THR A 126 -20.86 38.16 25.20
CA THR A 126 -22.17 37.71 25.63
C THR A 126 -22.02 37.21 27.06
N GLU A 127 -22.49 38.02 28.00
CA GLU A 127 -22.70 37.66 29.40
C GLU A 127 -23.68 36.48 29.50
N THR A 128 -23.16 35.25 29.49
CA THR A 128 -23.88 34.08 30.00
C THR A 128 -22.88 33.18 30.70
N ASP A 129 -23.06 33.02 32.02
CA ASP A 129 -22.32 32.15 32.95
C ASP A 129 -22.54 30.64 32.64
N GLU A 130 -22.27 30.22 31.41
CA GLU A 130 -22.27 28.81 31.03
C GLU A 130 -20.80 28.37 30.80
N PRO A 131 -20.36 27.22 31.33
CA PRO A 131 -18.99 26.75 31.13
C PRO A 131 -18.68 26.68 29.63
N PRO A 132 -17.45 27.02 29.18
CA PRO A 132 -17.15 27.25 27.78
C PRO A 132 -17.16 25.93 26.98
N MET A 133 -18.37 25.50 26.60
CA MET A 133 -18.62 24.36 25.71
C MET A 133 -18.00 24.58 24.32
N GLY A 134 -17.75 25.83 23.91
CA GLY A 134 -17.15 26.17 22.62
C GLY A 134 -15.67 25.77 22.47
N GLY A 135 -14.88 25.83 23.55
CA GLY A 135 -13.47 25.38 23.54
C GLY A 135 -13.35 23.85 23.52
N VAL A 136 -14.27 23.18 24.23
CA VAL A 136 -14.36 21.72 24.26
C VAL A 136 -14.83 21.18 22.90
N MET A 137 -15.83 21.81 22.27
CA MET A 137 -16.31 21.39 20.94
C MET A 137 -15.22 21.51 19.86
N GLY A 138 -14.48 22.62 19.79
CA GLY A 138 -13.39 22.78 18.81
C GLY A 138 -12.20 21.82 19.04
N ALA A 139 -11.90 21.49 20.30
CA ALA A 139 -10.89 20.48 20.64
C ALA A 139 -11.37 19.05 20.33
N ILE A 140 -12.67 18.76 20.51
CA ILE A 140 -13.30 17.47 20.15
C ILE A 140 -13.29 17.29 18.62
N ASP A 141 -13.59 18.33 17.84
CA ASP A 141 -13.61 18.27 16.37
C ASP A 141 -12.22 18.00 15.77
N THR A 142 -11.18 18.60 16.36
CA THR A 142 -9.79 18.38 15.95
C THR A 142 -9.27 17.01 16.39
N THR A 143 -9.64 16.54 17.59
CA THR A 143 -9.25 15.21 18.09
C THR A 143 -9.89 14.09 17.29
N THR A 144 -11.17 14.23 16.93
CA THR A 144 -11.91 13.24 16.16
C THR A 144 -11.35 13.12 14.74
N SER A 145 -11.14 14.24 14.06
CA SER A 145 -10.57 14.25 12.71
C SER A 145 -9.14 13.68 12.67
N MET A 146 -8.28 14.05 13.63
CA MET A 146 -6.93 13.50 13.76
C MET A 146 -6.96 11.97 14.00
N THR A 147 -7.85 11.50 14.87
CA THR A 147 -8.01 10.08 15.16
C THR A 147 -8.45 9.31 13.90
N LEU A 148 -9.38 9.84 13.12
CA LEU A 148 -9.82 9.23 11.87
C LEU A 148 -8.69 9.18 10.83
N ILE A 149 -7.90 10.26 10.69
CA ILE A 149 -6.75 10.28 9.76
C ILE A 149 -5.73 9.20 10.14
N VAL A 150 -5.39 9.07 11.43
CA VAL A 150 -4.45 8.05 11.90
C VAL A 150 -5.03 6.64 11.67
N LEU A 151 -6.29 6.42 12.04
CA LEU A 151 -6.97 5.13 11.88
C LEU A 151 -7.00 4.70 10.40
N PHE A 152 -7.43 5.58 9.49
CA PHE A 152 -7.45 5.28 8.06
C PHE A 152 -6.05 5.08 7.49
N SER A 153 -5.04 5.79 7.99
CA SER A 153 -3.65 5.58 7.60
C SER A 153 -3.15 4.19 8.01
N LEU A 154 -3.50 3.73 9.22
CA LEU A 154 -3.15 2.38 9.68
C LEU A 154 -3.85 1.29 8.86
N ILE A 155 -5.14 1.47 8.54
CA ILE A 155 -5.88 0.55 7.66
C ILE A 155 -5.19 0.47 6.28
N ARG A 156 -4.77 1.62 5.74
CA ARG A 156 -4.06 1.68 4.45
C ARG A 156 -2.72 0.96 4.49
N ILE A 157 -1.96 1.10 5.58
CA ILE A 157 -0.72 0.35 5.79
C ILE A 157 -1.01 -1.16 5.85
N TYR A 158 -2.08 -1.59 6.52
CA TYR A 158 -2.49 -2.99 6.52
C TYR A 158 -2.83 -3.48 5.10
N PHE A 159 -3.60 -2.72 4.32
CA PHE A 159 -3.92 -3.04 2.94
C PHE A 159 -2.67 -3.14 2.06
N MET A 160 -1.68 -2.25 2.26
CA MET A 160 -0.39 -2.34 1.58
C MET A 160 0.29 -3.68 1.84
N LEU A 161 0.32 -4.13 3.10
CA LEU A 161 0.91 -5.43 3.46
C LEU A 161 0.16 -6.62 2.82
N VAL A 162 -1.18 -6.54 2.73
CA VAL A 162 -2.01 -7.57 2.07
C VAL A 162 -1.66 -7.66 0.58
N VAL A 163 -1.65 -6.53 -0.12
CA VAL A 163 -1.35 -6.50 -1.57
C VAL A 163 0.07 -7.01 -1.83
N MET A 164 1.05 -6.60 -1.01
CA MET A 164 2.42 -7.10 -1.11
C MET A 164 2.50 -8.62 -0.87
N ALA A 165 1.82 -9.13 0.15
CA ALA A 165 1.79 -10.55 0.46
C ALA A 165 1.17 -11.36 -0.70
N TYR A 166 0.10 -10.84 -1.30
CA TYR A 166 -0.53 -11.45 -2.46
C TYR A 166 0.37 -11.47 -3.69
N ALA A 167 0.95 -10.32 -4.07
CA ALA A 167 1.87 -10.24 -5.20
C ALA A 167 3.06 -11.19 -5.03
N ARG A 168 3.58 -11.30 -3.81
CA ARG A 168 4.61 -12.27 -3.45
C ARG A 168 4.14 -13.71 -3.61
N SER A 169 2.94 -14.06 -3.16
CA SER A 169 2.40 -15.42 -3.37
C SER A 169 2.30 -15.78 -4.84
N VAL A 170 1.90 -14.83 -5.69
CA VAL A 170 1.83 -15.01 -7.14
C VAL A 170 3.22 -15.24 -7.74
N LEU A 171 4.22 -14.45 -7.34
CA LEU A 171 5.61 -14.63 -7.80
C LEU A 171 6.19 -15.99 -7.40
N LEU A 172 5.92 -16.43 -6.17
CA LEU A 172 6.40 -17.72 -5.67
C LEU A 172 5.67 -18.89 -6.33
N GLN A 173 4.37 -18.79 -6.55
CA GLN A 173 3.58 -19.80 -7.25
C GLN A 173 4.04 -19.94 -8.70
N TYR A 174 4.30 -18.83 -9.39
CA TYR A 174 4.87 -18.83 -10.74
C TYR A 174 6.25 -19.51 -10.77
N ARG A 175 7.11 -19.21 -9.78
CA ARG A 175 8.41 -19.86 -9.62
C ARG A 175 8.26 -21.38 -9.42
N GLU A 176 7.39 -21.81 -8.52
CA GLU A 176 7.17 -23.23 -8.20
C GLU A 176 6.61 -24.00 -9.40
N GLY A 177 5.63 -23.41 -10.12
CA GLY A 177 5.09 -23.98 -11.36
C GLY A 177 6.12 -24.16 -12.46
N ASN A 178 7.02 -23.19 -12.66
CA ASN A 178 8.13 -23.30 -13.62
C ASN A 178 9.29 -24.16 -13.11
N SER A 179 9.47 -24.31 -11.79
CA SER A 179 10.55 -25.14 -11.20
C SER A 179 10.28 -26.63 -11.40
N GLN A 180 9.02 -27.08 -11.31
CA GLN A 180 8.64 -28.46 -11.61
C GLN A 180 9.05 -28.88 -13.04
N GLN A 181 9.07 -27.91 -13.96
CA GLN A 181 9.44 -28.09 -15.36
C GLN A 181 10.96 -28.02 -15.61
N ALA A 182 11.73 -27.48 -14.65
CA ALA A 182 13.18 -27.28 -14.75
C ALA A 182 14.01 -28.32 -13.97
N ILE A 183 13.38 -29.25 -13.25
CA ILE A 183 14.06 -30.35 -12.54
C ILE A 183 14.80 -31.30 -13.52
N ASP A 184 14.51 -31.22 -14.82
CA ASP A 184 15.26 -31.92 -15.87
C ASP A 184 16.54 -31.21 -16.34
N SER A 185 16.85 -30.01 -15.83
CA SER A 185 18.04 -29.22 -16.21
C SER A 185 18.88 -28.88 -14.99
N GLU A 186 20.10 -29.42 -14.94
CA GLU A 186 21.07 -29.44 -13.82
C GLU A 186 21.57 -28.05 -13.32
N SER A 187 20.98 -26.95 -13.77
CA SER A 187 21.34 -25.58 -13.36
C SER A 187 20.28 -24.96 -12.45
N GLN A 188 20.60 -24.80 -11.17
CA GLN A 188 19.77 -24.13 -10.15
C GLN A 188 19.66 -22.61 -10.37
N THR A 189 19.04 -22.15 -11.46
CA THR A 189 19.06 -20.72 -11.86
C THR A 189 17.69 -20.03 -11.95
N ILE A 190 16.59 -20.63 -11.49
CA ILE A 190 15.31 -19.91 -11.36
C ILE A 190 15.30 -19.09 -10.05
N GLU A 191 16.21 -18.12 -9.96
CA GLU A 191 16.28 -17.19 -8.84
C GLU A 191 15.32 -16.00 -9.03
N ASN A 192 14.98 -15.66 -10.29
CA ASN A 192 14.11 -14.51 -10.62
C ASN A 192 13.22 -14.76 -11.86
N PRO A 193 11.87 -14.65 -11.77
CA PRO A 193 10.97 -14.83 -12.92
C PRO A 193 11.19 -13.80 -14.04
N PHE A 194 11.83 -12.67 -13.75
CA PHE A 194 12.13 -11.61 -14.72
C PHE A 194 13.59 -11.66 -15.22
N ALA A 195 14.33 -12.73 -14.96
CA ALA A 195 15.70 -12.91 -15.46
C ALA A 195 15.74 -12.96 -17.00
N VAL A 196 16.85 -12.52 -17.58
CA VAL A 196 17.03 -12.55 -19.04
C VAL A 196 16.98 -14.00 -19.53
N GLY A 197 16.16 -14.28 -20.56
CA GLY A 197 15.94 -15.64 -21.07
C GLY A 197 14.72 -16.36 -20.48
N MET A 198 14.02 -15.75 -19.52
CA MET A 198 12.72 -16.23 -19.03
C MET A 198 11.57 -15.58 -19.84
N PRO A 199 10.43 -16.27 -20.04
CA PRO A 199 9.29 -15.72 -20.80
C PRO A 199 8.78 -14.37 -20.28
N GLU A 200 8.79 -14.16 -18.96
CA GLU A 200 8.39 -12.89 -18.32
C GLU A 200 9.54 -11.88 -18.21
N GLY A 201 10.77 -12.30 -18.51
CA GLY A 201 11.99 -11.50 -18.43
C GLY A 201 12.36 -10.73 -19.71
N ASP A 202 11.65 -11.01 -20.81
CA ASP A 202 11.89 -10.39 -22.10
C ASP A 202 11.21 -9.01 -22.26
N GLY A 203 11.82 -8.19 -23.11
CA GLY A 203 11.33 -6.85 -23.44
C GLY A 203 11.33 -5.86 -22.27
N TRP A 204 10.48 -4.85 -22.38
CA TRP A 204 10.35 -3.76 -21.41
C TRP A 204 9.76 -4.22 -20.06
N LYS A 205 8.84 -5.19 -20.06
CA LYS A 205 8.22 -5.73 -18.84
C LYS A 205 9.26 -6.42 -17.97
N GLY A 206 10.13 -7.24 -18.55
CA GLY A 206 11.20 -7.88 -17.81
C GLY A 206 12.20 -6.89 -17.22
N LYS A 207 12.56 -5.82 -17.97
CA LYS A 207 13.41 -4.73 -17.45
C LYS A 207 12.78 -4.08 -16.21
N ILE A 208 11.51 -3.70 -16.31
CA ILE A 208 10.78 -3.09 -15.19
C ILE A 208 10.65 -4.08 -14.03
N GLY A 209 10.27 -5.33 -14.31
CA GLY A 209 10.13 -6.39 -13.30
C GLY A 209 11.41 -6.62 -12.50
N ARG A 210 12.57 -6.64 -13.17
CA ARG A 210 13.88 -6.73 -12.48
C ARG A 210 14.12 -5.54 -11.56
N THR A 211 13.83 -4.33 -12.01
CA THR A 211 13.95 -3.13 -11.17
C THR A 211 13.01 -3.19 -9.96
N LEU A 212 11.74 -3.53 -10.17
CA LEU A 212 10.74 -3.63 -9.10
C LEU A 212 11.08 -4.69 -8.06
N VAL A 213 11.61 -5.84 -8.49
CA VAL A 213 12.06 -6.91 -7.58
C VAL A 213 13.36 -6.53 -6.87
N SER A 214 14.26 -5.79 -7.51
CA SER A 214 15.55 -5.41 -6.91
C SER A 214 15.37 -4.59 -5.63
N VAL A 215 14.33 -3.75 -5.59
CA VAL A 215 13.97 -2.99 -4.40
C VAL A 215 13.24 -3.94 -3.43
N GLY A 216 13.94 -4.36 -2.38
CA GLY A 216 13.43 -5.36 -1.44
C GLY A 216 13.53 -6.80 -1.96
N LYS A 217 14.60 -7.13 -2.72
CA LYS A 217 14.87 -8.49 -3.27
C LYS A 217 14.54 -9.60 -2.28
N THR A 218 15.07 -9.52 -1.06
CA THR A 218 14.85 -10.51 0.02
C THR A 218 13.38 -10.69 0.40
N TYR A 219 12.57 -9.64 0.29
CA TYR A 219 11.13 -9.74 0.52
C TYR A 219 10.44 -10.45 -0.64
N TRP A 220 10.63 -9.97 -1.88
CA TRP A 220 9.92 -10.48 -3.06
C TRP A 220 10.33 -11.90 -3.43
N LEU A 221 11.63 -12.16 -3.45
CA LEU A 221 12.24 -13.42 -3.86
C LEU A 221 13.22 -13.88 -2.77
N PRO A 222 12.71 -14.45 -1.66
CA PRO A 222 13.57 -15.02 -0.63
C PRO A 222 14.41 -16.16 -1.22
N SER A 223 15.65 -16.27 -0.75
CA SER A 223 16.47 -17.45 -1.03
C SER A 223 15.85 -18.69 -0.39
N LEU A 224 16.16 -19.89 -0.92
CA LEU A 224 15.66 -21.15 -0.36
C LEU A 224 16.13 -21.33 1.09
N ALA A 225 17.39 -20.98 1.39
CA ALA A 225 17.95 -21.01 2.74
C ALA A 225 17.15 -20.13 3.71
N GLU A 226 16.78 -18.91 3.32
CA GLU A 226 15.97 -18.02 4.15
C GLU A 226 14.53 -18.52 4.35
N ARG A 227 13.93 -19.21 3.35
CA ARG A 227 12.60 -19.84 3.51
C ARG A 227 12.65 -20.94 4.57
N ASP A 228 13.66 -21.80 4.54
CA ASP A 228 13.80 -22.92 5.47
C ASP A 228 14.11 -22.46 6.90
N GLU A 229 14.99 -21.48 7.05
CA GLU A 229 15.28 -20.86 8.36
C GLU A 229 14.04 -20.21 8.96
N TRP A 230 13.23 -19.55 8.13
CA TRP A 230 11.97 -18.97 8.56
C TRP A 230 10.96 -20.04 8.98
N ALA A 231 10.78 -21.10 8.18
CA ALA A 231 9.87 -22.20 8.51
C ALA A 231 10.27 -22.86 9.84
N ARG A 232 11.57 -23.07 10.06
CA ARG A 232 12.13 -23.56 11.33
C ARG A 232 11.86 -22.60 12.48
N SER A 233 12.08 -21.29 12.30
CA SER A 233 11.85 -20.27 13.33
C SER A 233 10.38 -20.09 13.71
N MET A 234 9.45 -20.33 12.79
CA MET A 234 8.02 -20.32 13.13
C MET A 234 7.62 -21.59 13.86
N ASN A 235 8.04 -22.74 13.34
CA ASN A 235 7.71 -24.04 13.94
C ASN A 235 8.22 -24.14 15.38
N SER A 236 9.40 -23.56 15.68
CA SER A 236 9.93 -23.50 17.05
C SER A 236 9.08 -22.62 17.99
N ARG A 237 8.49 -21.53 17.50
CA ARG A 237 7.59 -20.65 18.29
C ARG A 237 6.23 -21.28 18.57
N PHE A 238 5.72 -22.12 17.67
CA PHE A 238 4.49 -22.86 17.90
C PHE A 238 4.71 -24.04 18.86
N ARG A 239 5.79 -24.80 18.69
CA ARG A 239 6.15 -25.90 19.60
C ARG A 239 6.53 -25.42 21.00
N GLY A 240 7.16 -24.25 21.13
CA GLY A 240 7.46 -23.64 22.43
C GLY A 240 6.22 -23.25 23.23
N LYS A 241 5.07 -23.04 22.58
CA LYS A 241 3.79 -22.76 23.26
C LYS A 241 3.03 -24.03 23.63
N THR A 242 3.35 -25.18 23.04
CA THR A 242 2.72 -26.47 23.35
C THR A 242 3.44 -27.22 24.46
N ALA A 243 4.69 -26.87 24.78
CA ALA A 243 5.51 -27.55 25.78
C ALA A 243 5.39 -26.95 27.21
N VAL A 244 4.48 -26.00 27.43
CA VAL A 244 4.24 -25.35 28.74
C VAL A 244 2.77 -25.49 29.17
N ALA A 245 2.06 -26.51 28.67
CA ALA A 245 0.73 -26.87 29.13
C ALA A 245 0.77 -28.25 29.80
#